data_AF-A0A2G9UBJ2-F1
#
_entry.id   AF-A0A2G9UBJ2-F1
#
_cell.length_a   1.000
_cell.length_b   1.000
_cell.length_c   1.000
_cell.angle_alpha   90.00
_cell.angle_beta   90.00
_cell.angle_gamma   90.00
#
_symmetry.space_group_name_H-M   'P 1'
#
loop_
_entity.id
_entity.type
_entity.pdbx_description
1 polymer ?
#
loop_
_entity_poly.entity_id
_entity_poly.type
_entity_poly.pdbx_seq_one_letter_code
_entity_poly.pdbx_strand_id
1 'polypeptide(L)'
;MRTLLLFVFVSFLAQQASPEPVSLFTELRRDLRELVHGQHLVIDTVENAIRAHWTNDNPKKPLAMSFHGFTGSGKNYVAEIIANNTFKKGMRSNFVHQIVASSEFYDKDKISEYKVQLRARILDAVKKCGRAMIIFDEADKLPEQLLGKR
;
A
#
# COMPACT_ATOMS: atom_id res chain seq x y z
N MET A 1 -12.88 18.07 -11.10
CA MET A 1 -11.47 17.90 -10.70
C MET A 1 -11.36 16.56 -9.99
N ARG A 2 -10.74 15.54 -10.60
CA ARG A 2 -10.74 14.17 -10.06
C ARG A 2 -9.68 14.02 -8.98
N THR A 3 -10.11 13.73 -7.77
CA THR A 3 -9.27 13.28 -6.67
C THR A 3 -8.69 11.93 -7.07
N LEU A 4 -7.39 11.88 -7.37
CA LEU A 4 -6.72 10.60 -7.59
C LEU A 4 -6.58 9.92 -6.22
N LEU A 5 -7.02 8.67 -6.14
CA LEU A 5 -7.04 7.89 -4.91
C LEU A 5 -6.01 6.77 -4.97
N LEU A 6 -5.06 6.77 -4.04
CA LEU A 6 -4.12 5.68 -3.85
C LEU A 6 -4.51 4.90 -2.59
N PHE A 7 -4.85 3.62 -2.73
CA PHE A 7 -5.01 2.74 -1.58
C PHE A 7 -3.74 1.93 -1.37
N VAL A 8 -3.18 2.03 -0.16
CA VAL A 8 -2.08 1.17 0.27
C VAL A 8 -2.65 0.18 1.27
N PHE A 9 -2.54 -1.10 0.93
CA PHE A 9 -2.98 -2.20 1.74
C PHE A 9 -1.77 -3.02 2.17
N VAL A 10 -1.45 -2.97 3.46
CA VAL A 10 -0.39 -3.78 4.06
C VAL A 10 -1.07 -4.95 4.75
N SER A 11 -0.92 -6.14 4.18
CA SER A 11 -1.43 -7.38 4.78
C SER A 11 -0.45 -7.87 5.83
N PHE A 12 -0.99 -8.49 6.89
CA PHE A 12 -0.27 -9.26 7.91
C PHE A 12 -1.09 -10.51 8.25
N LEU A 13 -0.74 -11.66 7.67
CA LEU A 13 -1.01 -12.95 8.30
C LEU A 13 0.22 -13.36 9.11
N ALA A 14 -0.02 -13.89 10.31
CA ALA A 14 1.00 -14.14 11.31
C ALA A 14 2.19 -14.96 10.77
N GLN A 15 3.33 -14.63 11.36
CA GLN A 15 4.63 -15.31 11.40
C GLN A 15 5.78 -14.75 10.54
N GLN A 16 6.75 -14.29 11.34
CA GLN A 16 8.20 -14.24 11.20
C GLN A 16 8.88 -12.93 10.75
N ALA A 17 9.83 -12.57 11.62
CA ALA A 17 10.45 -11.26 11.80
C ALA A 17 11.60 -11.00 10.82
N SER A 18 11.78 -9.73 10.46
CA SER A 18 13.06 -9.01 10.32
C SER A 18 12.79 -7.56 9.86
N PRO A 19 13.64 -6.55 10.11
CA PRO A 19 14.78 -6.40 11.02
C PRO A 19 14.44 -5.49 12.24
N GLU A 20 15.45 -5.09 13.04
CA GLU A 20 15.35 -4.21 14.23
C GLU A 20 14.35 -3.04 14.03
N PRO A 21 13.25 -2.96 14.80
CA PRO A 21 12.16 -2.00 14.56
C PRO A 21 12.61 -0.52 14.64
N VAL A 22 13.70 -0.24 15.37
CA VAL A 22 14.09 1.14 15.70
C VAL A 22 14.64 1.91 14.51
N SER A 23 15.45 1.29 13.63
CA SER A 23 16.02 1.98 12.47
C SER A 23 14.95 2.28 11.41
N LEU A 24 14.05 1.32 11.15
CA LEU A 24 12.97 1.43 10.15
C LEU A 24 12.15 2.71 10.32
N PHE A 25 11.60 2.95 11.51
CA PHE A 25 10.69 4.08 11.71
C PHE A 25 11.42 5.42 11.76
N THR A 26 12.68 5.41 12.21
CA THR A 26 13.52 6.61 12.22
C THR A 26 13.87 7.02 10.80
N GLU A 27 14.27 6.06 9.96
CA GLU A 27 14.54 6.25 8.54
C GLU A 27 13.27 6.70 7.79
N LEU A 28 12.14 6.02 8.00
CA LEU A 28 10.86 6.39 7.39
C LEU A 28 10.45 7.82 7.76
N ARG A 29 10.54 8.20 9.04
CA ARG A 29 10.20 9.56 9.50
C ARG A 29 11.13 10.60 8.88
N ARG A 30 12.43 10.30 8.78
CA ARG A 30 13.43 11.18 8.15
C ARG A 30 13.12 11.37 6.68
N ASP A 31 12.93 10.29 5.93
CA ASP A 31 12.63 10.31 4.50
C ASP A 31 11.31 11.06 4.22
N LEU A 32 10.26 10.81 5.01
CA LEU A 32 9.01 11.57 4.88
C LEU A 32 9.20 13.07 5.13
N ARG A 33 10.05 13.47 6.07
CA ARG A 33 10.34 14.88 6.37
C ARG A 33 11.18 15.57 5.29
N GLU A 34 12.21 14.88 4.81
CA GLU A 34 13.17 15.44 3.86
C GLU A 34 12.62 15.45 2.43
N LEU A 35 11.82 14.45 2.06
CA LEU A 35 11.39 14.22 0.68
C LEU A 35 9.96 14.68 0.40
N VAL A 36 9.07 14.74 1.42
CA VAL A 36 7.67 15.11 1.22
C VAL A 36 7.41 16.55 1.66
N HIS A 37 7.33 17.45 0.68
CA HIS A 37 7.12 18.87 0.93
C HIS A 37 5.64 19.26 0.95
N GLY A 38 5.28 20.19 1.85
CA GLY A 38 3.92 20.73 1.94
C GLY A 38 2.86 19.77 2.49
N GLN A 39 3.22 18.54 2.88
CA GLN A 39 2.31 17.50 3.37
C GLN A 39 2.64 17.10 4.82
N HIS A 40 2.78 18.08 5.71
CA HIS A 40 3.16 17.86 7.11
C HIS A 40 2.24 16.87 7.86
N LEU A 41 0.96 16.80 7.52
CA LEU A 41 0.00 15.83 8.10
C LEU A 41 0.33 14.37 7.74
N VAL A 42 0.95 14.12 6.59
CA VAL A 42 1.29 12.77 6.12
C VAL A 42 2.38 12.16 6.99
N ILE A 43 3.35 12.97 7.42
CA ILE A 43 4.54 12.52 8.16
C ILE A 43 4.14 11.75 9.42
N ASP A 44 3.41 12.41 10.33
CA ASP A 44 3.03 11.78 11.59
C ASP A 44 1.95 10.71 11.38
N THR A 45 1.02 10.90 10.43
CA THR A 45 -0.05 9.91 10.19
C THR A 45 0.49 8.59 9.66
N VAL A 46 1.36 8.63 8.65
CA VAL A 46 1.93 7.43 8.00
C VAL A 46 2.86 6.70 8.94
N GLU A 47 3.78 7.43 9.58
CA GLU A 47 4.78 6.81 10.46
C GLU A 47 4.11 6.18 11.68
N ASN A 48 3.18 6.86 12.34
CA ASN A 48 2.48 6.31 13.49
C ASN A 48 1.63 5.08 13.12
N ALA A 49 0.94 5.12 11.96
CA ALA A 49 0.11 4.01 11.52
C ALA A 49 0.96 2.76 11.21
N ILE A 50 2.08 2.94 10.50
CA ILE A 50 3.02 1.85 10.19
C ILE A 50 3.66 1.33 11.47
N ARG A 51 4.15 2.21 12.36
CA ARG A 51 4.73 1.81 13.65
C ARG A 51 3.75 0.99 14.47
N ALA A 52 2.54 1.51 14.70
CA ALA A 52 1.52 0.83 15.51
C ALA A 52 1.14 -0.53 14.92
N HIS A 53 1.10 -0.65 13.59
CA HIS A 53 0.83 -1.92 12.94
C HIS A 53 2.01 -2.90 13.01
N TRP A 54 3.23 -2.41 12.82
CA TRP A 54 4.45 -3.22 12.71
C TRP A 54 4.96 -3.73 14.04
N THR A 55 4.73 -3.00 15.14
CA THR A 55 5.06 -3.41 16.51
C THR A 55 3.99 -4.27 17.18
N ASN A 56 2.86 -4.51 16.50
CA ASN A 56 1.83 -5.43 16.97
C ASN A 56 2.12 -6.82 16.39
N ASP A 57 2.54 -7.77 17.23
CA ASP A 57 2.87 -9.13 16.81
C ASP A 57 1.65 -9.93 16.31
N ASN A 58 0.44 -9.51 16.66
CA ASN A 58 -0.80 -10.18 16.27
C ASN A 58 -1.89 -9.18 15.83
N PRO A 59 -1.73 -8.52 14.67
CA PRO A 59 -2.71 -7.57 14.18
C PRO A 59 -3.97 -8.30 13.73
N LYS A 60 -5.13 -7.91 14.29
CA LYS A 60 -6.43 -8.53 13.96
C LYS A 60 -6.93 -8.17 12.55
N LYS A 61 -6.39 -7.11 11.96
CA LYS A 61 -6.78 -6.58 10.65
C LYS A 61 -5.55 -6.03 9.93
N PRO A 62 -5.53 -6.09 8.58
CA PRO A 62 -4.49 -5.44 7.78
C PRO A 62 -4.53 -3.92 7.96
N LEU A 63 -3.38 -3.25 7.79
CA LEU A 63 -3.31 -1.80 7.73
C LEU A 63 -3.73 -1.32 6.33
N ALA A 64 -4.78 -0.51 6.27
CA ALA A 64 -5.23 0.15 5.05
C ALA A 64 -5.04 1.66 5.18
N MET A 65 -4.39 2.26 4.20
CA MET A 65 -4.21 3.70 4.06
C MET A 65 -4.80 4.17 2.73
N SER A 66 -5.37 5.38 2.75
CA SER A 66 -6.10 5.96 1.64
C SER A 66 -5.60 7.37 1.41
N PHE A 67 -4.80 7.58 0.36
CA PHE A 67 -4.26 8.89 0.04
C PHE A 67 -5.11 9.56 -1.02
N HIS A 68 -5.71 10.69 -0.65
CA HIS A 68 -6.56 11.49 -1.51
C HIS A 68 -5.86 12.82 -1.84
N GLY A 69 -6.03 13.30 -3.07
CA GLY A 69 -5.58 14.64 -3.45
C GLY A 69 -5.48 14.82 -4.96
N PHE A 70 -5.04 16.00 -5.38
CA PHE A 70 -4.80 16.30 -6.80
C PHE A 70 -3.68 15.44 -7.40
N THR A 71 -3.70 15.30 -8.73
CA THR A 71 -2.55 14.70 -9.42
C THR A 71 -1.27 15.51 -9.16
N GLY A 72 -0.12 14.84 -9.11
CA GLY A 72 1.16 15.48 -8.78
C GLY A 72 1.37 15.81 -7.29
N SER A 73 0.42 15.54 -6.39
CA SER A 73 0.56 15.84 -4.96
C SER A 73 1.45 14.88 -4.16
N GLY A 74 2.16 13.95 -4.83
CA GLY A 74 3.10 13.03 -4.19
C GLY A 74 2.52 11.74 -3.60
N LYS A 75 1.26 11.35 -3.87
CA LYS A 75 0.66 10.12 -3.32
C LYS A 75 1.49 8.86 -3.60
N ASN A 76 1.83 8.63 -4.87
CA ASN A 76 2.62 7.45 -5.28
C ASN A 76 4.04 7.52 -4.71
N TYR A 77 4.58 8.73 -4.58
CA TYR A 77 5.89 8.95 -3.99
C TYR A 77 5.92 8.60 -2.49
N VAL A 78 4.88 8.94 -1.73
CA VAL A 78 4.72 8.50 -0.34
C VAL A 78 4.67 6.98 -0.24
N ALA A 79 3.92 6.31 -1.12
CA ALA A 79 3.88 4.84 -1.15
C ALA A 79 5.23 4.22 -1.50
N GLU A 80 5.99 4.83 -2.41
CA GLU A 80 7.35 4.43 -2.74
C GLU A 80 8.31 4.60 -1.55
N ILE A 81 8.25 5.72 -0.83
CA ILE A 81 9.05 5.95 0.39
C ILE A 81 8.74 4.87 1.43
N ILE A 82 7.46 4.55 1.64
CA ILE A 82 7.04 3.47 2.55
C ILE A 82 7.66 2.14 2.09
N ALA A 83 7.56 1.79 0.82
CA ALA A 83 8.10 0.54 0.30
C ALA A 83 9.62 0.46 0.44
N ASN A 84 10.34 1.53 0.12
CA ASN A 84 11.80 1.62 0.17
C ASN A 84 12.36 1.51 1.59
N ASN A 85 11.65 2.06 2.57
CA ASN A 85 12.02 1.92 3.99
C ASN A 85 11.63 0.54 4.53
N THR A 86 10.49 -0.03 4.09
CA THR A 86 9.96 -1.29 4.63
C THR A 86 10.63 -2.54 4.06
N PHE A 87 11.04 -2.50 2.79
CA PHE A 87 11.60 -3.66 2.09
C PHE A 87 12.97 -3.33 1.52
N LYS A 88 13.94 -4.24 1.70
CA LYS A 88 15.32 -4.08 1.20
C LYS A 88 15.41 -3.77 -0.30
N LYS A 89 14.46 -4.27 -1.10
CA LYS A 89 14.39 -4.02 -2.55
C LYS A 89 13.35 -2.95 -2.94
N GLY A 90 12.73 -2.31 -1.95
CA GLY A 90 11.72 -1.28 -2.14
C GLY A 90 10.57 -1.75 -3.03
N MET A 91 10.18 -0.89 -3.98
CA MET A 91 9.18 -1.19 -5.02
C MET A 91 9.52 -2.41 -5.89
N ARG A 92 10.78 -2.84 -5.96
CA ARG A 92 11.23 -4.04 -6.70
C ARG A 92 11.20 -5.31 -5.85
N SER A 93 10.71 -5.24 -4.62
CA SER A 93 10.52 -6.40 -3.75
C SER A 93 9.44 -7.31 -4.32
N ASN A 94 9.65 -8.62 -4.23
CA ASN A 94 8.63 -9.63 -4.59
C ASN A 94 7.41 -9.60 -3.65
N PHE A 95 7.46 -8.80 -2.59
CA PHE A 95 6.42 -8.62 -1.58
C PHE A 95 5.71 -7.27 -1.70
N VAL A 96 6.08 -6.45 -2.68
CA VAL A 96 5.41 -5.19 -3.01
C VAL A 96 4.72 -5.37 -4.36
N HIS A 97 3.40 -5.19 -4.38
CA HIS A 97 2.58 -5.40 -5.57
C HIS A 97 1.83 -4.11 -5.91
N GLN A 98 2.25 -3.43 -6.97
CA GLN A 98 1.52 -2.29 -7.52
C GLN A 98 0.48 -2.77 -8.54
N ILE A 99 -0.74 -2.29 -8.38
CA ILE A 99 -1.90 -2.53 -9.24
C ILE A 99 -2.35 -1.17 -9.76
N VAL A 100 -2.27 -0.94 -11.07
CA VAL A 100 -2.70 0.34 -11.67
C VAL A 100 -4.07 0.13 -12.31
N ALA A 101 -5.12 0.67 -11.70
CA ALA A 101 -6.49 0.28 -12.02
C ALA A 101 -6.87 0.57 -13.49
N SER A 102 -6.43 1.70 -14.04
CA SER A 102 -6.71 2.05 -15.45
C SER A 102 -6.01 1.16 -16.47
N SER A 103 -4.89 0.57 -16.11
CA SER A 103 -4.08 -0.28 -16.99
C SER A 103 -4.51 -1.74 -16.89
N GLU A 104 -4.87 -2.19 -15.69
CA GLU A 104 -5.21 -3.59 -15.44
C GLU A 104 -6.70 -3.90 -15.63
N PHE A 105 -7.59 -2.92 -15.43
CA PHE A 105 -9.05 -3.14 -15.40
C PHE A 105 -9.83 -2.23 -16.37
N TYR A 106 -9.29 -2.03 -17.58
CA TYR A 106 -9.90 -1.15 -18.59
C TYR A 106 -11.10 -1.77 -19.33
N ASP A 107 -11.13 -3.11 -19.45
CA ASP A 107 -12.15 -3.83 -20.23
C ASP A 107 -13.36 -4.20 -19.36
N LYS A 108 -14.51 -3.57 -19.63
CA LYS A 108 -15.74 -3.78 -18.85
C LYS A 108 -16.36 -5.15 -19.08
N ASP A 109 -16.04 -5.85 -20.17
CA ASP A 109 -16.59 -7.16 -20.46
C ASP A 109 -15.83 -8.27 -19.70
N LYS A 110 -14.65 -7.96 -19.15
CA LYS A 110 -13.78 -8.91 -18.43
C LYS A 110 -13.88 -8.84 -16.91
N ILE A 111 -14.87 -8.12 -16.36
CA ILE A 111 -15.01 -7.90 -14.90
C ILE A 111 -14.99 -9.21 -14.09
N SER A 112 -15.65 -10.26 -14.57
CA SER A 112 -15.66 -11.57 -13.90
C SER A 112 -14.27 -12.19 -13.82
N GLU A 113 -13.48 -12.09 -14.90
CA GLU A 113 -12.09 -12.56 -14.95
C GLU A 113 -11.20 -11.73 -14.02
N TYR A 114 -11.29 -10.40 -14.10
CA TYR A 114 -10.54 -9.48 -13.25
C TYR A 114 -10.78 -9.72 -11.76
N LYS A 115 -12.00 -10.05 -11.37
CA LYS A 115 -12.33 -10.39 -9.98
C LYS A 115 -11.59 -11.64 -9.50
N VAL A 116 -11.50 -12.67 -10.33
CA VAL A 116 -10.77 -13.90 -10.01
C VAL A 116 -9.26 -13.62 -9.94
N GLN A 117 -8.72 -12.91 -10.93
CA GLN A 117 -7.30 -12.56 -10.99
C GLN A 117 -6.87 -11.69 -9.80
N LEU A 118 -7.63 -10.65 -9.48
CA LEU A 118 -7.34 -9.76 -8.35
C LEU A 118 -7.34 -10.54 -7.03
N ARG A 119 -8.35 -11.39 -6.81
CA ARG A 119 -8.42 -12.23 -5.60
C ARG A 119 -7.22 -13.18 -5.50
N ALA A 120 -6.87 -13.85 -6.60
CA ALA A 120 -5.72 -14.76 -6.64
C ALA A 120 -4.42 -14.00 -6.34
N ARG A 121 -4.20 -12.84 -6.97
CA ARG A 121 -3.02 -11.99 -6.78
C ARG A 121 -2.85 -11.57 -5.32
N ILE A 122 -3.93 -11.14 -4.65
CA ILE A 122 -3.91 -10.77 -3.22
C ILE A 122 -3.58 -12.00 -2.37
N LEU A 123 -4.27 -13.13 -2.57
CA LEU A 123 -4.04 -14.34 -1.79
C LEU A 123 -2.62 -14.87 -1.95
N ASP A 124 -2.09 -14.87 -3.17
CA ASP A 124 -0.72 -15.31 -3.46
C ASP A 124 0.33 -14.41 -2.84
N ALA A 125 0.11 -13.09 -2.86
CA ALA A 125 0.99 -12.11 -2.21
C ALA A 125 1.09 -12.39 -0.71
N VAL A 126 -0.05 -12.51 -0.04
CA VAL A 126 -0.12 -12.72 1.41
C VAL A 126 0.39 -14.12 1.81
N LYS A 127 0.17 -15.13 0.97
CA LYS A 127 0.69 -16.48 1.19
C LYS A 127 2.22 -16.52 1.11
N LYS A 128 2.84 -15.73 0.22
CA LYS A 128 4.29 -15.64 0.07
C LYS A 128 4.95 -14.83 1.19
N CYS A 129 4.30 -13.76 1.62
CA CYS A 129 4.79 -12.92 2.70
C CYS A 129 3.61 -12.41 3.52
N GLY A 130 3.62 -12.77 4.80
CA GLY A 130 2.63 -12.29 5.76
C GLY A 130 2.51 -10.77 5.68
N ARG A 131 3.64 -10.05 5.56
CA ARG A 131 3.79 -8.58 5.54
C ARG A 131 3.68 -7.93 4.15
N ALA A 132 3.07 -8.59 3.17
CA ALA A 132 3.02 -8.08 1.80
C ALA A 132 2.32 -6.70 1.70
N MET A 133 2.86 -5.83 0.85
CA MET A 133 2.31 -4.51 0.55
C MET A 133 1.67 -4.52 -0.83
N ILE A 134 0.41 -4.13 -0.90
CA ILE A 134 -0.37 -4.02 -2.13
C ILE A 134 -0.76 -2.56 -2.32
N ILE A 135 -0.45 -2.00 -3.48
CA ILE A 135 -0.68 -0.59 -3.80
C ILE A 135 -1.68 -0.55 -4.96
N PHE A 136 -2.86 0.03 -4.74
CA PHE A 136 -3.85 0.30 -5.78
C PHE A 136 -3.74 1.75 -6.22
N ASP A 137 -3.06 1.94 -7.35
CA ASP A 137 -2.93 3.23 -8.02
C ASP A 137 -4.13 3.52 -8.92
N GLU A 138 -4.49 4.79 -8.99
CA GLU A 138 -5.71 5.28 -9.64
C GLU A 138 -6.96 4.52 -9.20
N ALA A 139 -7.09 4.21 -7.91
CA ALA A 139 -8.16 3.38 -7.38
C ALA A 139 -9.56 3.98 -7.60
N ASP A 140 -9.67 5.28 -7.87
CA ASP A 140 -10.91 5.93 -8.32
C ASP A 140 -11.42 5.40 -9.68
N LYS A 141 -10.57 4.71 -10.44
CA LYS A 141 -10.91 4.06 -11.71
C LYS A 141 -11.19 2.57 -11.56
N LEU A 142 -11.05 2.01 -10.35
CA LEU A 142 -11.33 0.60 -10.11
C LEU A 142 -12.85 0.35 -10.24
N PRO A 143 -13.30 -0.61 -11.06
CA PRO A 143 -14.71 -0.94 -11.16
C PRO A 143 -15.30 -1.35 -9.79
N GLU A 144 -16.45 -0.80 -9.43
CA GLU A 144 -17.08 -1.04 -8.12
C GLU A 144 -17.34 -2.54 -7.85
N GLN A 145 -17.57 -3.33 -8.90
CA GLN A 145 -17.76 -4.77 -8.81
C GLN A 145 -16.54 -5.51 -8.25
N LEU A 146 -15.35 -4.90 -8.31
CA LEU A 146 -14.10 -5.44 -7.77
C LEU A 146 -13.86 -5.06 -6.30
N LEU A 147 -14.56 -4.03 -5.77
CA LEU A 147 -14.36 -3.50 -4.42
C LEU A 147 -15.09 -4.28 -3.32
N GLY A 148 -15.80 -5.37 -3.67
CA GLY A 148 -16.62 -6.15 -2.73
C GLY A 148 -17.93 -5.44 -2.38
N LYS A 149 -19.00 -6.20 -2.17
CA LYS A 149 -20.24 -5.63 -1.62
C LYS A 149 -20.05 -5.44 -0.11
N ARG A 150 -20.45 -4.27 0.40
CA ARG A 150 -20.69 -4.08 1.84
C ARG A 150 -21.81 -4.97 2.32
#